data_AF-G5IM70-F1
#
_entry.id   AF-G5IM70-F1
#
_cell.length_a   1.000
_cell.length_b   1.000
_cell.length_c   1.000
_cell.angle_alpha   90.00
_cell.angle_beta   90.00
_cell.angle_gamma   90.00
#
_symmetry.space_group_name_H-M   'P 1'
#
loop_
_entity.id
_entity.type
_entity.pdbx_description
1 polymer ?
#
loop_
_entity_poly.entity_id
_entity_poly.type
_entity_poly.pdbx_seq_one_letter_code
_entity_poly.pdbx_strand_id
1 'polypeptide(L)'
;MSNKVFISHAAKDAELIDAFYNFLHDGMGISDIFCSSKKGSLGIGEDFINRIREELRGCEAVIFLITPEYLKSPFCLIEMGAAWALGKYVKPVLVPPLTFGDLCKPLERTQAVMINDLEGLDTLYKELGKLNITTASSLHFVDALKRFLPSCGILTPDEKGVYRAVITEIYRVPKGDAYYYKIKGKISVEDLKKGRNTEKLDRWDVEQQWISARFVKVENLRVGDILEFELDGGDFMEGVKHGGKLLTDVRNLYYKNPRILM
;
A
#
# COMPACT_ATOMS: atom_id res chain seq x y z
N MET A 1 16.74 18.39 -17.39
CA MET A 1 17.27 18.29 -16.01
C MET A 1 17.55 16.82 -15.75
N SER A 2 18.41 16.50 -14.79
CA SER A 2 18.72 15.10 -14.44
C SER A 2 17.77 14.67 -13.34
N ASN A 3 16.65 14.03 -13.69
CA ASN A 3 15.72 13.57 -12.67
C ASN A 3 16.36 12.44 -11.86
N LYS A 4 16.16 12.38 -10.54
CA LYS A 4 16.77 11.31 -9.73
C LYS A 4 15.95 10.03 -9.81
N VAL A 5 14.64 10.17 -9.87
CA VAL A 5 13.71 9.05 -9.87
C VAL A 5 12.69 9.18 -11.00
N PHE A 6 12.52 8.11 -11.75
CA PHE A 6 11.41 7.94 -12.69
C PHE A 6 10.37 7.00 -12.07
N ILE A 7 9.09 7.37 -12.07
CA ILE A 7 7.99 6.49 -11.64
C ILE A 7 7.17 6.05 -12.84
N SER A 8 7.18 4.75 -13.13
CA SER A 8 6.20 4.14 -14.04
C SER A 8 5.02 3.60 -13.22
N HIS A 9 3.82 3.87 -13.70
CA HIS A 9 2.56 3.43 -13.10
C HIS A 9 1.47 3.37 -14.19
N ALA A 10 0.38 2.63 -13.96
CA ALA A 10 -0.76 2.69 -14.86
C ALA A 10 -1.60 3.95 -14.59
N ALA A 11 -2.02 4.64 -15.66
CA ALA A 11 -2.83 5.85 -15.58
C ALA A 11 -4.18 5.66 -14.85
N LYS A 12 -4.67 4.41 -14.75
CA LYS A 12 -5.90 4.08 -14.02
C LYS A 12 -5.74 4.12 -12.50
N ASP A 13 -4.51 4.12 -12.00
CA ASP A 13 -4.21 4.10 -10.56
C ASP A 13 -3.95 5.51 -10.00
N ALA A 14 -4.65 6.52 -10.52
CA ALA A 14 -4.40 7.96 -10.28
C ALA A 14 -4.36 8.33 -8.78
N GLU A 15 -5.30 7.84 -7.99
CA GLU A 15 -5.35 8.13 -6.55
C GLU A 15 -4.16 7.52 -5.80
N LEU A 16 -3.78 6.29 -6.16
CA LEU A 16 -2.68 5.59 -5.53
C LEU A 16 -1.34 6.22 -5.87
N ILE A 17 -1.11 6.55 -7.15
CA ILE A 17 0.12 7.21 -7.58
C ILE A 17 0.25 8.61 -6.95
N ASP A 18 -0.85 9.33 -6.75
CA ASP A 18 -0.82 10.64 -6.08
C ASP A 18 -0.35 10.51 -4.62
N ALA A 19 -0.92 9.55 -3.88
CA ALA A 19 -0.50 9.27 -2.51
C ALA A 19 0.95 8.78 -2.44
N PHE A 20 1.36 7.89 -3.35
CA PHE A 20 2.71 7.34 -3.39
C PHE A 20 3.75 8.40 -3.78
N TYR A 21 3.44 9.25 -4.76
CA TYR A 21 4.29 10.38 -5.13
C TYR A 21 4.52 11.31 -3.94
N ASN A 22 3.46 11.70 -3.22
CA ASN A 22 3.58 12.59 -2.07
C ASN A 22 4.39 11.92 -0.95
N PHE A 23 4.25 10.61 -0.75
CA PHE A 23 5.07 9.86 0.19
C PHE A 23 6.56 9.87 -0.18
N LEU A 24 6.91 9.67 -1.46
CA LEU A 24 8.29 9.76 -1.93
C LEU A 24 8.85 11.20 -1.82
N HIS A 25 8.07 12.19 -2.23
CA HIS A 25 8.49 13.58 -2.24
C HIS A 25 8.62 14.14 -0.81
N ASP A 26 7.54 14.11 -0.02
CA ASP A 26 7.50 14.73 1.32
C ASP A 26 8.06 13.80 2.40
N GLY A 27 7.84 12.49 2.26
CA GLY A 27 8.21 11.50 3.27
C GLY A 27 9.64 11.01 3.17
N MET A 28 10.16 10.81 1.95
CA MET A 28 11.55 10.43 1.72
C MET A 28 12.44 11.63 1.35
N GLY A 29 11.85 12.79 1.04
CA GLY A 29 12.61 13.99 0.65
C GLY A 29 13.23 13.87 -0.74
N ILE A 30 12.56 13.18 -1.67
CA ILE A 30 13.04 13.02 -3.05
C ILE A 30 12.55 14.22 -3.86
N SER A 31 13.46 15.16 -4.14
CA SER A 31 13.11 16.45 -4.73
C SER A 31 12.89 16.42 -6.25
N ASP A 32 13.42 15.40 -6.94
CA ASP A 32 13.39 15.33 -8.41
C ASP A 32 12.82 13.98 -8.87
N ILE A 33 11.51 13.99 -9.10
CA ILE A 33 10.70 12.83 -9.47
C ILE A 33 9.98 13.12 -10.78
N PHE A 34 10.23 12.29 -11.79
CA PHE A 34 9.39 12.25 -12.98
C PHE A 34 8.21 11.31 -12.80
N CYS A 35 7.00 11.81 -12.99
CA CYS A 35 5.78 11.01 -13.06
C CYS A 35 4.89 11.59 -14.16
N SER A 36 4.70 10.84 -15.25
CA SER A 36 4.05 11.33 -16.48
C SER A 36 2.58 11.74 -16.31
N SER A 37 1.90 11.27 -15.25
CA SER A 37 0.51 11.62 -14.94
C SER A 37 0.38 12.90 -14.12
N LYS A 38 1.47 13.44 -13.57
CA LYS A 38 1.42 14.70 -12.81
C LYS A 38 1.19 15.89 -13.75
N LYS A 39 0.29 16.79 -13.33
CA LYS A 39 0.04 18.03 -14.06
C LYS A 39 1.33 18.85 -14.16
N GLY A 40 1.68 19.26 -15.38
CA GLY A 40 2.88 20.06 -15.65
C GLY A 40 4.12 19.24 -15.99
N SER A 41 4.06 17.90 -15.96
CA SER A 41 5.19 17.04 -16.37
C SER A 41 5.44 17.03 -17.88
N LEU A 42 4.51 17.59 -18.66
CA LEU A 42 4.54 17.63 -20.11
C LEU A 42 4.06 19.01 -20.59
N GLY A 43 4.79 19.59 -21.53
CA GLY A 43 4.39 20.81 -22.22
C GLY A 43 3.25 20.56 -23.21
N ILE A 44 2.44 21.58 -23.45
CA ILE A 44 1.40 21.54 -24.50
C ILE A 44 2.10 21.38 -25.86
N GLY A 45 1.77 20.33 -26.60
CA GLY A 45 2.37 20.02 -27.91
C GLY A 45 3.71 19.30 -27.85
N GLU A 46 4.21 18.95 -26.66
CA GLU A 46 5.43 18.15 -26.50
C GLU A 46 5.20 16.70 -26.96
N ASP A 47 6.21 16.13 -27.63
CA ASP A 47 6.21 14.70 -27.95
C ASP A 47 6.40 13.89 -26.66
N PHE A 48 5.26 13.46 -26.11
CA PHE A 48 5.15 12.69 -24.89
C PHE A 48 6.10 11.48 -24.85
N ILE A 49 6.20 10.75 -25.97
CA ILE A 49 7.00 9.52 -26.03
C ILE A 49 8.48 9.88 -25.95
N ASN A 50 8.92 10.89 -26.70
CA ASN A 50 10.31 11.33 -26.65
C ASN A 50 10.68 11.87 -25.27
N ARG A 51 9.80 12.65 -24.64
CA ARG A 51 10.04 13.16 -23.28
C ARG A 51 10.24 12.03 -22.28
N ILE A 52 9.36 11.03 -22.27
CA ILE A 52 9.48 9.87 -21.37
C ILE A 52 10.78 9.10 -21.59
N ARG A 53 11.18 8.93 -22.85
CA ARG A 53 12.44 8.26 -23.18
C ARG A 53 13.65 9.04 -22.67
N GLU A 54 13.63 10.36 -22.78
CA GLU A 54 14.69 11.23 -22.25
C GLU A 54 14.75 11.17 -20.72
N GLU A 55 13.60 11.22 -20.05
CA GLU A 55 13.51 11.18 -18.60
C GLU A 55 13.93 9.83 -18.04
N LEU A 56 13.49 8.74 -18.67
CA LEU A 56 13.92 7.40 -18.32
C LEU A 56 15.43 7.19 -18.55
N ARG A 57 16.00 7.78 -19.61
CA ARG A 57 17.45 7.75 -19.85
C ARG A 57 18.23 8.60 -18.85
N GLY A 58 17.68 9.74 -18.44
CA GLY A 58 18.31 10.66 -17.52
C GLY A 58 18.26 10.19 -16.06
N CYS A 59 17.31 9.33 -15.70
CA CYS A 59 17.10 9.00 -14.30
C CYS A 59 18.16 8.09 -13.67
N GLU A 60 18.41 8.27 -12.38
CA GLU A 60 19.30 7.39 -11.59
C GLU A 60 18.58 6.09 -11.18
N ALA A 61 17.34 6.21 -10.70
CA ALA A 61 16.50 5.09 -10.29
C ALA A 61 15.15 5.09 -10.98
N VAL A 62 14.59 3.89 -11.16
CA VAL A 62 13.25 3.69 -11.72
C VAL A 62 12.41 2.92 -10.70
N ILE A 63 11.29 3.49 -10.29
CA ILE A 63 10.31 2.82 -9.44
C ILE A 63 9.15 2.37 -10.32
N PHE A 64 8.86 1.06 -10.30
CA PHE A 64 7.67 0.51 -10.94
C PHE A 64 6.61 0.31 -9.89
N LEU A 65 5.50 1.04 -9.98
CA LEU A 65 4.33 0.80 -9.14
C LEU A 65 3.43 -0.23 -9.85
N ILE A 66 3.66 -1.50 -9.55
CA ILE A 66 3.09 -2.63 -10.28
C ILE A 66 1.75 -3.02 -9.64
N THR A 67 0.67 -2.69 -10.33
CA THR A 67 -0.71 -3.08 -10.04
C THR A 67 -1.22 -4.06 -11.11
N PRO A 68 -2.40 -4.68 -10.94
CA PRO A 68 -3.03 -5.43 -12.03
C PRO A 68 -3.26 -4.60 -13.30
N GLU A 69 -3.50 -3.30 -13.19
CA GLU A 69 -3.64 -2.41 -14.36
C GLU A 69 -2.29 -2.06 -15.00
N TYR A 70 -1.21 -2.00 -14.21
CA TYR A 70 0.16 -1.87 -14.73
C TYR A 70 0.50 -3.00 -15.68
N LEU A 71 0.26 -4.26 -15.26
CA LEU A 71 0.58 -5.44 -16.08
C LEU A 71 -0.26 -5.54 -17.36
N LYS A 72 -1.43 -4.89 -17.40
CA LYS A 72 -2.28 -4.79 -18.60
C LYS A 72 -1.91 -3.63 -19.52
N SER A 73 -1.09 -2.69 -19.06
CA SER A 73 -0.72 -1.48 -19.80
C SER A 73 0.47 -1.73 -20.72
N PRO A 74 0.29 -1.74 -22.05
CA PRO A 74 1.41 -1.93 -22.98
C PRO A 74 2.50 -0.87 -22.79
N PHE A 75 2.09 0.35 -22.43
CA PHE A 75 3.02 1.45 -22.23
C PHE A 75 3.93 1.23 -21.02
N CYS A 76 3.37 0.80 -19.88
CA CYS A 76 4.13 0.46 -18.69
C CYS A 76 5.10 -0.71 -18.95
N LEU A 77 4.67 -1.71 -19.71
CA LEU A 77 5.52 -2.84 -20.10
C LEU A 77 6.68 -2.41 -21.01
N ILE A 78 6.45 -1.45 -21.91
CA ILE A 78 7.50 -0.84 -22.74
C ILE A 78 8.49 -0.06 -21.89
N GLU A 79 8.03 0.78 -20.95
CA GLU A 79 8.90 1.51 -20.03
C GLU A 79 9.74 0.56 -19.18
N MET A 80 9.14 -0.53 -18.69
CA MET A 80 9.83 -1.58 -17.95
C MET A 80 10.93 -2.25 -18.77
N GLY A 81 10.61 -2.66 -20.00
CA GLY A 81 11.59 -3.25 -20.92
C GLY A 81 12.71 -2.27 -21.27
N ALA A 82 12.39 -1.00 -21.45
CA ALA A 82 13.37 0.05 -21.73
C ALA A 82 14.32 0.29 -20.53
N ALA A 83 13.80 0.37 -19.31
CA ALA A 83 14.61 0.52 -18.11
C ALA A 83 15.56 -0.68 -17.91
N TRP A 84 15.05 -1.89 -18.14
CA TRP A 84 15.86 -3.11 -18.11
C TRP A 84 16.98 -3.08 -19.16
N ALA A 85 16.64 -2.75 -20.42
CA ALA A 85 17.62 -2.66 -21.49
C ALA A 85 18.68 -1.56 -21.27
N LEU A 86 18.32 -0.48 -20.56
CA LEU A 86 19.21 0.61 -20.18
C LEU A 86 20.01 0.33 -18.89
N GLY A 87 19.82 -0.82 -18.24
CA GLY A 87 20.54 -1.19 -17.01
C GLY A 87 20.23 -0.25 -15.83
N LYS A 88 19.01 0.29 -15.75
CA LYS A 88 18.62 1.24 -14.71
C LYS A 88 18.56 0.60 -13.32
N TYR A 89 18.72 1.42 -12.28
CA TYR A 89 18.53 0.97 -10.90
C TYR A 89 17.02 0.85 -10.61
N VAL A 90 16.49 -0.33 -10.88
CA VAL A 90 15.06 -0.63 -10.81
C VAL A 90 14.64 -1.02 -9.39
N LYS A 91 13.52 -0.47 -8.93
CA LYS A 91 12.84 -0.78 -7.67
C LYS A 91 11.38 -1.15 -7.94
N PRO A 92 11.06 -2.44 -8.05
CA PRO A 92 9.68 -2.88 -8.21
C PRO A 92 8.93 -2.74 -6.88
N VAL A 93 7.80 -2.04 -6.90
CA VAL A 93 6.86 -1.91 -5.79
C VAL A 93 5.55 -2.57 -6.20
N LEU A 94 5.25 -3.72 -5.59
CA LEU A 94 4.06 -4.53 -5.88
C LEU A 94 2.88 -4.04 -5.06
N VAL A 95 1.72 -3.99 -5.71
CA VAL A 95 0.44 -3.62 -5.09
C VAL A 95 -0.45 -4.86 -5.04
N PRO A 96 -0.97 -5.25 -3.87
CA PRO A 96 -1.90 -6.37 -3.78
C PRO A 96 -3.11 -6.18 -4.72
N PRO A 97 -3.74 -7.26 -5.21
CA PRO A 97 -3.53 -8.66 -4.81
C PRO A 97 -2.32 -9.34 -5.47
N LEU A 98 -1.48 -8.60 -6.20
CA LEU A 98 -0.28 -9.19 -6.78
C LEU A 98 0.67 -9.69 -5.70
N THR A 99 1.35 -10.78 -6.02
CA THR A 99 2.37 -11.45 -5.23
C THR A 99 3.70 -11.41 -5.98
N PHE A 100 4.78 -11.80 -5.32
CA PHE A 100 6.09 -11.92 -5.97
C PHE A 100 6.08 -12.89 -7.16
N GLY A 101 5.17 -13.88 -7.18
CA GLY A 101 5.00 -14.81 -8.29
C GLY A 101 4.43 -14.18 -9.56
N ASP A 102 3.84 -12.98 -9.46
CA ASP A 102 3.25 -12.27 -10.60
C ASP A 102 4.25 -11.37 -11.33
N LEU A 103 5.50 -11.27 -10.85
CA LEU A 103 6.56 -10.53 -11.52
C LEU A 103 6.94 -11.20 -12.85
N CYS A 104 7.01 -10.41 -13.91
CA CYS A 104 7.44 -10.90 -15.22
C CYS A 104 8.96 -11.17 -15.27
N LYS A 105 9.39 -11.98 -16.24
CA LYS A 105 10.79 -12.48 -16.39
C LYS A 105 11.94 -11.47 -16.22
N PRO A 106 11.89 -10.22 -16.72
CA PRO A 106 12.96 -9.25 -16.46
C PRO A 106 13.14 -8.90 -14.98
N LEU A 107 12.09 -9.10 -14.17
CA LEU A 107 12.03 -8.78 -12.75
C LEU A 107 11.89 -10.01 -11.84
N GLU A 108 11.72 -11.23 -12.39
CA GLU A 108 11.62 -12.48 -11.61
C GLU A 108 12.79 -12.70 -10.64
N ARG A 109 13.97 -12.17 -10.96
CA ARG A 109 15.19 -12.26 -10.13
C ARG A 109 15.48 -10.98 -9.34
N THR A 110 14.59 -10.00 -9.40
CA THR A 110 14.73 -8.72 -8.71
C THR A 110 13.90 -8.77 -7.43
N GLN A 111 14.51 -8.40 -6.31
CA GLN A 111 13.77 -8.24 -5.07
C GLN A 111 12.79 -7.07 -5.21
N ALA A 112 11.50 -7.34 -5.02
CA ALA A 112 10.45 -6.33 -5.00
C ALA A 112 10.09 -5.96 -3.56
N VAL A 113 9.39 -4.84 -3.41
CA VAL A 113 8.81 -4.40 -2.14
C VAL A 113 7.30 -4.43 -2.27
N MET A 114 6.59 -4.93 -1.27
CA MET A 114 5.14 -4.76 -1.20
C MET A 114 4.82 -3.33 -0.75
N ILE A 115 3.87 -2.67 -1.40
CA ILE A 115 3.50 -1.26 -1.10
C ILE A 115 3.02 -1.05 0.34
N ASN A 116 2.60 -2.12 1.02
CA ASN A 116 2.10 -2.12 2.39
C ASN A 116 3.06 -2.81 3.38
N ASP A 117 4.27 -3.18 2.94
CA ASP A 117 5.31 -3.73 3.80
C ASP A 117 6.20 -2.60 4.35
N LEU A 118 6.12 -2.36 5.67
CA LEU A 118 6.91 -1.35 6.36
C LEU A 118 8.41 -1.61 6.25
N GLU A 119 8.84 -2.87 6.43
CA GLU A 119 10.26 -3.24 6.41
C GLU A 119 10.82 -3.11 4.99
N GLY A 120 10.03 -3.51 3.99
CA GLY A 120 10.34 -3.32 2.58
C GLY A 120 10.42 -1.84 2.19
N LEU A 121 9.48 -0.99 2.63
CA LEU A 121 9.51 0.45 2.33
C LEU A 121 10.65 1.18 3.06
N ASP A 122 10.99 0.78 4.30
CA ASP A 122 12.18 1.26 5.00
C ASP A 122 13.48 0.84 4.29
N THR A 123 13.51 -0.39 3.76
CA THR A 123 14.61 -0.88 2.93
C THR A 123 14.74 -0.05 1.65
N LEU A 124 13.63 0.20 0.94
CA LEU A 124 13.61 1.06 -0.24
C LEU A 124 14.16 2.45 0.07
N TYR A 125 13.69 3.06 1.16
CA TYR A 125 14.20 4.37 1.63
C TYR A 125 15.71 4.34 1.87
N LYS A 126 16.22 3.33 2.59
CA LYS A 126 17.66 3.18 2.87
C LYS A 126 18.48 2.95 1.60
N GLU A 127 17.97 2.17 0.65
CA GLU A 127 18.66 1.90 -0.61
C GLU A 127 18.75 3.13 -1.50
N LEU A 128 17.66 3.90 -1.62
CA LEU A 128 17.69 5.19 -2.32
C LEU A 128 18.59 6.21 -1.58
N GLY A 129 18.65 6.15 -0.25
CA GLY A 129 19.57 6.94 0.56
C GLY A 129 21.05 6.65 0.28
N LYS A 130 21.43 5.39 -0.01
CA LYS A 130 22.80 5.04 -0.43
C LYS A 130 23.21 5.70 -1.74
N LEU A 131 22.25 6.11 -2.56
CA LEU A 131 22.46 6.86 -3.80
C LEU A 131 22.39 8.39 -3.61
N ASN A 132 22.22 8.87 -2.38
CA ASN A 132 21.96 10.30 -2.08
C ASN A 132 20.71 10.85 -2.79
N ILE A 133 19.71 9.99 -2.99
CA ILE A 133 18.42 10.37 -3.58
C ILE A 133 17.46 10.92 -2.50
N THR A 134 17.44 10.31 -1.32
CA THR A 134 16.56 10.69 -0.21
C THR A 134 17.22 11.72 0.72
N THR A 135 16.45 12.65 1.27
CA THR A 135 16.95 13.71 2.16
C THR A 135 16.20 13.84 3.47
N ALA A 136 15.02 13.22 3.60
CA ALA A 136 14.26 13.25 4.85
C ALA A 136 15.01 12.56 5.99
N SER A 137 14.67 12.89 7.24
CA SER A 137 15.15 12.13 8.39
C SER A 137 14.31 10.86 8.60
N SER A 138 14.87 9.85 9.26
CA SER A 138 14.13 8.60 9.55
C SER A 138 12.83 8.85 10.33
N LEU A 139 12.79 9.87 11.19
CA LEU A 139 11.57 10.25 11.92
C LEU A 139 10.48 10.76 10.98
N HIS A 140 10.83 11.67 10.06
CA HIS A 140 9.88 12.19 9.06
C HIS A 140 9.38 11.09 8.12
N PHE A 141 10.28 10.19 7.73
CA PHE A 141 9.93 9.02 6.92
C PHE A 141 8.87 8.15 7.60
N VAL A 142 9.07 7.79 8.89
CA VAL A 142 8.11 6.98 9.66
C VAL A 142 6.76 7.69 9.77
N ASP A 143 6.74 8.99 10.04
CA ASP A 143 5.50 9.75 10.14
C ASP A 143 4.75 9.84 8.79
N ALA A 144 5.49 10.00 7.69
CA ALA A 144 4.91 10.01 6.36
C ALA A 144 4.38 8.62 5.96
N LEU A 145 5.09 7.56 6.33
CA LEU A 145 4.69 6.18 6.09
C LEU A 145 3.37 5.84 6.80
N LYS A 146 3.21 6.27 8.06
CA LYS A 146 1.93 6.17 8.81
C LYS A 146 0.77 6.84 8.08
N ARG A 147 1.01 7.99 7.43
CA ARG A 147 0.00 8.72 6.64
C ARG A 147 -0.25 8.08 5.26
N PHE A 148 0.76 7.45 4.67
CA PHE A 148 0.72 6.85 3.34
C PHE A 148 0.02 5.50 3.33
N LEU A 149 0.37 4.58 4.23
CA LEU A 149 -0.14 3.20 4.28
C LEU A 149 -1.67 3.08 4.11
N PRO A 150 -2.49 3.94 4.74
CA PRO A 150 -3.93 3.88 4.57
C PRO A 150 -4.44 4.08 3.13
N SER A 151 -3.60 4.60 2.23
CA SER A 151 -3.91 4.82 0.82
C SER A 151 -3.66 3.57 -0.04
N CYS A 152 -3.02 2.53 0.49
CA CYS A 152 -2.65 1.32 -0.25
C CYS A 152 -3.83 0.38 -0.54
N GLY A 153 -5.00 0.64 0.03
CA GLY A 153 -6.25 -0.07 -0.27
C GLY A 153 -6.35 -1.47 0.34
N ILE A 154 -5.43 -2.39 0.03
CA ILE A 154 -5.46 -3.78 0.50
C ILE A 154 -4.36 -4.01 1.54
N LEU A 155 -4.75 -4.61 2.67
CA LEU A 155 -3.86 -5.04 3.74
C LEU A 155 -3.50 -6.51 3.51
N THR A 156 -2.22 -6.79 3.31
CA THR A 156 -1.66 -8.14 3.30
C THR A 156 -0.76 -8.32 4.51
N PRO A 157 -0.59 -9.56 5.01
CA PRO A 157 0.35 -9.79 6.08
C PRO A 157 1.79 -9.70 5.58
N ASP A 158 2.73 -9.42 6.47
CA ASP A 158 4.16 -9.62 6.20
C ASP A 158 4.53 -11.12 6.13
N GLU A 159 5.80 -11.43 5.90
CA GLU A 159 6.30 -12.82 5.79
C GLU A 159 6.03 -13.67 7.03
N LYS A 160 5.78 -13.04 8.20
CA LYS A 160 5.47 -13.71 9.47
C LYS A 160 3.96 -13.87 9.68
N GLY A 161 3.12 -13.43 8.75
CA GLY A 161 1.67 -13.49 8.88
C GLY A 161 1.05 -12.30 9.62
N VAL A 162 1.81 -11.22 9.85
CA VAL A 162 1.34 -10.08 10.66
C VAL A 162 0.76 -8.98 9.77
N TYR A 163 -0.49 -8.60 10.05
CA TYR A 163 -1.18 -7.47 9.43
C TYR A 163 -0.88 -6.19 10.19
N ARG A 164 -0.89 -5.07 9.46
CA ARG A 164 -0.78 -3.72 10.03
C ARG A 164 -1.90 -2.86 9.50
N ALA A 165 -2.73 -2.33 10.38
CA ALA A 165 -3.89 -1.54 10.00
C ALA A 165 -3.94 -0.22 10.78
N VAL A 166 -4.18 0.88 10.09
CA VAL A 166 -4.44 2.17 10.74
C VAL A 166 -5.88 2.21 11.23
N ILE A 167 -6.04 2.55 12.51
CA ILE A 167 -7.35 2.68 13.13
C ILE A 167 -7.96 4.04 12.80
N THR A 168 -9.15 4.04 12.20
CA THR A 168 -9.85 5.24 11.75
C THR A 168 -11.05 5.60 12.63
N GLU A 169 -11.62 4.62 13.32
CA GLU A 169 -12.74 4.82 14.23
C GLU A 169 -12.70 3.76 15.33
N ILE A 170 -13.09 4.13 16.55
CA ILE A 170 -13.24 3.22 17.67
C ILE A 170 -14.68 3.31 18.15
N TYR A 171 -15.39 2.18 18.13
CA TYR A 171 -16.74 2.08 18.67
C TYR A 171 -16.77 1.16 19.89
N ARG A 172 -17.25 1.70 21.01
CA ARG A 172 -17.45 0.96 22.27
C ARG A 172 -18.92 0.62 22.42
N VAL A 173 -19.23 -0.66 22.66
CA VAL A 173 -20.61 -1.09 22.90
C VAL A 173 -21.09 -0.54 24.26
N PRO A 174 -22.21 0.21 24.33
CA PRO A 174 -22.65 0.85 25.58
C PRO A 174 -23.03 -0.10 26.73
N LYS A 175 -23.41 -1.36 26.42
CA LYS A 175 -23.88 -2.37 27.39
C LYS A 175 -23.09 -3.70 27.30
N GLY A 176 -21.83 -3.65 26.90
CA GLY A 176 -20.99 -4.86 26.81
C GLY A 176 -19.51 -4.53 26.75
N ASP A 177 -18.68 -5.58 26.81
CA ASP A 177 -17.20 -5.46 26.82
C ASP A 177 -16.58 -5.47 25.42
N ALA A 178 -17.41 -5.47 24.37
CA ALA A 178 -16.93 -5.50 23.00
C ALA A 178 -16.51 -4.11 22.49
N TYR A 179 -15.37 -4.09 21.80
CA TYR A 179 -14.87 -2.95 21.04
C TYR A 179 -14.84 -3.30 19.55
N TYR A 180 -15.11 -2.31 18.71
CA TYR A 180 -14.95 -2.42 17.27
C TYR A 180 -13.98 -1.34 16.80
N TYR A 181 -12.98 -1.75 16.04
CA TYR A 181 -11.95 -0.89 15.48
C TYR A 181 -12.12 -0.84 13.97
N LYS A 182 -12.47 0.31 13.44
CA LYS A 182 -12.55 0.51 11.99
C LYS A 182 -11.14 0.65 11.43
N ILE A 183 -10.78 -0.21 10.49
CA ILE A 183 -9.48 -0.15 9.83
C ILE A 183 -9.58 0.59 8.50
N LYS A 184 -8.52 1.30 8.13
CA LYS A 184 -8.38 1.84 6.79
C LYS A 184 -7.80 0.77 5.85
N GLY A 185 -8.49 0.52 4.74
CA GLY A 185 -8.17 -0.55 3.80
C GLY A 185 -8.95 -1.83 4.05
N LYS A 186 -8.64 -2.89 3.29
CA LYS A 186 -9.34 -4.18 3.33
C LYS A 186 -8.37 -5.37 3.34
N ILE A 187 -8.59 -6.35 4.22
CA ILE A 187 -7.95 -7.66 4.13
C ILE A 187 -8.57 -8.44 2.96
N SER A 188 -7.72 -9.12 2.18
CA SER A 188 -8.13 -9.92 1.03
C SER A 188 -9.09 -11.06 1.43
N VAL A 189 -10.02 -11.43 0.54
CA VAL A 189 -10.96 -12.54 0.81
C VAL A 189 -10.24 -13.88 0.95
N GLU A 190 -9.14 -14.07 0.21
CA GLU A 190 -8.30 -15.27 0.25
C GLU A 190 -7.63 -15.45 1.62
N ASP A 191 -7.19 -14.36 2.24
CA ASP A 191 -6.63 -14.39 3.57
C ASP A 191 -7.68 -14.69 4.65
N LEU A 192 -8.91 -14.18 4.47
CA LEU A 192 -10.04 -14.49 5.36
C LEU A 192 -10.44 -15.97 5.31
N LYS A 193 -10.28 -16.61 4.14
CA LYS A 193 -10.56 -18.06 3.97
C LYS A 193 -9.62 -18.96 4.76
N LYS A 194 -8.49 -18.46 5.28
CA LYS A 194 -7.59 -19.21 6.16
C LYS A 194 -8.16 -19.40 7.59
N GLY A 195 -9.28 -18.76 7.91
CA GLY A 195 -9.96 -18.83 9.21
C GLY A 195 -11.16 -19.79 9.30
N ARG A 196 -11.79 -19.82 10.48
CA ARG A 196 -13.06 -20.53 10.71
C ARG A 196 -14.23 -19.76 10.05
N ASN A 197 -15.19 -20.50 9.47
CA ASN A 197 -16.51 -20.04 8.98
C ASN A 197 -16.54 -19.19 7.69
N THR A 198 -16.29 -19.83 6.54
CA THR A 198 -16.03 -19.18 5.24
C THR A 198 -17.21 -19.14 4.26
N GLU A 199 -18.39 -19.66 4.63
CA GLU A 199 -19.51 -19.99 3.72
C GLU A 199 -20.17 -18.78 3.02
N LYS A 200 -19.84 -17.54 3.41
CA LYS A 200 -20.43 -16.31 2.84
C LYS A 200 -19.41 -15.31 2.28
N LEU A 201 -18.13 -15.68 2.20
CA LEU A 201 -17.04 -14.74 1.86
C LEU A 201 -16.97 -14.37 0.36
N ASP A 202 -17.46 -15.21 -0.55
CA ASP A 202 -17.26 -15.10 -2.01
C ASP A 202 -18.06 -14.00 -2.72
N ARG A 203 -18.99 -13.35 -2.03
CA ARG A 203 -19.99 -12.46 -2.66
C ARG A 203 -19.71 -10.97 -2.54
N TRP A 204 -18.62 -10.55 -1.90
CA TRP A 204 -18.55 -9.18 -1.39
C TRP A 204 -17.15 -8.59 -1.48
N ASP A 205 -16.99 -7.55 -2.30
CA ASP A 205 -15.87 -6.62 -2.28
C ASP A 205 -16.36 -5.30 -1.67
N VAL A 206 -15.98 -4.99 -0.42
CA VAL A 206 -16.43 -3.77 0.28
C VAL A 206 -15.23 -2.92 0.69
N GLU A 207 -15.37 -1.60 0.59
CA GLU A 207 -14.29 -0.62 0.78
C GLU A 207 -13.86 -0.40 2.24
N GLN A 208 -14.69 -0.79 3.21
CA GLN A 208 -14.48 -0.51 4.63
C GLN A 208 -14.61 -1.79 5.45
N GLN A 209 -13.76 -1.95 6.48
CA GLN A 209 -13.77 -3.13 7.35
C GLN A 209 -13.71 -2.71 8.83
N TRP A 210 -14.44 -3.45 9.67
CA TRP A 210 -14.50 -3.24 11.12
C TRP A 210 -13.94 -4.47 11.82
N ILE A 211 -12.74 -4.36 12.38
CA ILE A 211 -12.16 -5.42 13.19
C ILE A 211 -12.90 -5.49 14.53
N SER A 212 -13.43 -6.67 14.89
CA SER A 212 -14.11 -6.88 16.17
C SER A 212 -13.11 -7.35 17.22
N ALA A 213 -12.93 -6.57 18.27
CA ALA A 213 -12.09 -6.89 19.42
C ALA A 213 -12.84 -7.69 20.48
N ARG A 214 -13.84 -8.49 20.09
CA ARG A 214 -14.70 -9.23 21.03
C ARG A 214 -13.91 -10.19 21.92
N PHE A 215 -12.71 -10.58 21.51
CA PHE A 215 -11.86 -11.55 22.22
C PHE A 215 -10.52 -10.98 22.72
N VAL A 216 -10.00 -9.89 22.13
CA VAL A 216 -8.73 -9.28 22.56
C VAL A 216 -8.81 -7.75 22.51
N LYS A 217 -9.11 -7.14 23.66
CA LYS A 217 -9.09 -5.68 23.84
C LYS A 217 -7.65 -5.17 23.76
N VAL A 218 -7.44 -4.10 22.99
CA VAL A 218 -6.15 -3.39 22.96
C VAL A 218 -6.26 -2.16 23.86
N GLU A 219 -5.50 -2.13 24.94
CA GLU A 219 -5.50 -1.00 25.85
C GLU A 219 -4.77 0.20 25.25
N ASN A 220 -5.26 1.40 25.52
CA ASN A 220 -4.68 2.67 25.08
C ASN A 220 -4.64 2.93 23.56
N LEU A 221 -5.32 2.12 22.75
CA LEU A 221 -5.47 2.33 21.30
C LEU A 221 -6.23 3.62 20.99
N ARG A 222 -5.71 4.42 20.05
CA ARG A 222 -6.26 5.71 19.61
C ARG A 222 -6.53 5.70 18.10
N VAL A 223 -7.42 6.59 17.67
CA VAL A 223 -7.59 6.87 16.24
C VAL A 223 -6.29 7.44 15.69
N GLY A 224 -5.81 6.87 14.58
CA GLY A 224 -4.53 7.18 13.96
C GLY A 224 -3.41 6.18 14.27
N ASP A 225 -3.57 5.35 15.31
CA ASP A 225 -2.58 4.33 15.64
C ASP A 225 -2.50 3.23 14.57
N ILE A 226 -1.31 2.67 14.39
CA ILE A 226 -1.13 1.41 13.65
C ILE A 226 -1.32 0.26 14.64
N LEU A 227 -2.35 -0.56 14.41
CA LEU A 227 -2.53 -1.83 15.07
C LEU A 227 -1.87 -2.92 14.25
N GLU A 228 -0.90 -3.62 14.84
CA GLU A 228 -0.46 -4.90 14.30
C GLU A 228 -1.23 -6.05 14.91
N PHE A 229 -1.51 -7.09 14.12
CA PHE A 229 -2.23 -8.28 14.57
C PHE A 229 -2.03 -9.46 13.62
N GLU A 230 -2.22 -10.68 14.12
CA GLU A 230 -2.31 -11.89 13.29
C GLU A 230 -3.77 -12.25 13.07
N LEU A 231 -4.15 -12.62 11.85
CA LEU A 231 -5.51 -13.03 11.53
C LEU A 231 -5.76 -14.47 12.02
N ASP A 232 -6.83 -14.67 12.80
CA ASP A 232 -7.30 -15.99 13.28
C ASP A 232 -8.60 -16.44 12.57
N GLY A 233 -9.25 -15.53 11.87
CA GLY A 233 -10.34 -15.80 10.93
C GLY A 233 -11.28 -14.62 10.76
N GLY A 234 -12.49 -14.86 10.25
CA GLY A 234 -13.49 -13.81 10.22
C GLY A 234 -14.85 -14.24 9.68
N ASP A 235 -15.87 -13.58 10.22
CA ASP A 235 -17.26 -13.77 9.83
C ASP A 235 -17.80 -12.45 9.29
N PHE A 236 -18.58 -12.50 8.21
CA PHE A 236 -19.31 -11.33 7.74
C PHE A 236 -20.68 -11.23 8.43
N MET A 237 -21.03 -10.04 8.93
CA MET A 237 -22.37 -9.76 9.47
C MET A 237 -23.00 -8.56 8.77
N GLU A 238 -24.14 -8.77 8.12
CA GLU A 238 -24.93 -7.68 7.54
C GLU A 238 -25.56 -6.82 8.63
N GLY A 239 -25.32 -5.50 8.57
CA GLY A 239 -26.08 -4.50 9.33
C GLY A 239 -26.10 -4.76 10.84
N VAL A 240 -24.94 -4.65 11.49
CA VAL A 240 -24.85 -4.92 12.92
C VAL A 240 -25.35 -3.72 13.72
N LYS A 241 -26.50 -3.85 14.37
CA LYS A 241 -27.05 -2.81 15.25
C LYS A 241 -26.60 -3.04 16.70
N HIS A 242 -25.68 -2.22 17.19
CA HIS A 242 -25.29 -2.20 18.61
C HIS A 242 -25.70 -0.87 19.24
N GLY A 243 -26.42 -0.92 20.36
CA GLY A 243 -26.77 0.28 21.14
C GLY A 243 -27.45 1.39 20.34
N GLY A 244 -28.22 1.05 19.30
CA GLY A 244 -28.90 2.02 18.42
C GLY A 244 -28.08 2.51 17.21
N LYS A 245 -26.75 2.32 17.18
CA LYS A 245 -25.91 2.61 16.01
C LYS A 245 -25.92 1.42 15.06
N LEU A 246 -26.30 1.65 13.81
CA LEU A 246 -26.13 0.67 12.73
C LEU A 246 -24.71 0.79 12.21
N LEU A 247 -23.93 -0.28 12.35
CA LEU A 247 -22.66 -0.44 11.65
C LEU A 247 -22.97 -1.17 10.34
N THR A 248 -22.79 -0.48 9.20
CA THR A 248 -22.91 -1.08 7.87
C THR A 248 -21.56 -1.69 7.46
N ASP A 249 -21.61 -2.70 6.56
CA ASP A 249 -20.41 -3.27 5.93
C ASP A 249 -19.37 -3.85 6.92
N VAL A 250 -19.85 -4.50 7.99
CA VAL A 250 -19.01 -5.06 9.06
C VAL A 250 -18.49 -6.44 8.67
N ARG A 251 -17.17 -6.53 8.45
CA ARG A 251 -16.44 -7.81 8.47
C ARG A 251 -15.83 -8.04 9.84
N ASN A 252 -16.40 -8.93 10.66
CA ASN A 252 -15.78 -9.28 11.93
C ASN A 252 -14.50 -10.06 11.65
N LEU A 253 -13.36 -9.41 11.86
CA LEU A 253 -12.06 -10.06 11.84
C LEU A 253 -11.74 -10.57 13.24
N TYR A 254 -11.47 -11.86 13.35
CA TYR A 254 -10.90 -12.47 14.54
C TYR A 254 -9.39 -12.40 14.41
N TYR A 255 -8.73 -11.88 15.44
CA TYR A 255 -7.29 -11.68 15.44
C TYR A 255 -6.69 -12.03 16.79
N LYS A 256 -5.38 -12.27 16.77
CA LYS A 256 -4.56 -12.59 17.94
C LYS A 256 -3.29 -11.75 17.95
N ASN A 257 -2.61 -11.76 19.09
CA ASN A 257 -1.34 -11.06 19.32
C ASN A 257 -1.34 -9.57 18.93
N PRO A 258 -2.37 -8.77 19.28
CA PRO A 258 -2.39 -7.37 18.88
C PRO A 258 -1.31 -6.55 19.60
N ARG A 259 -0.65 -5.66 18.85
CA ARG A 259 0.27 -4.66 19.41
C ARG A 259 0.14 -3.31 18.71
N ILE A 260 0.28 -2.22 19.47
CA ILE A 260 0.30 -0.87 18.92
C ILE A 260 1.73 -0.58 18.44
N LEU A 261 1.88 -0.19 17.18
CA LEU A 261 3.17 0.30 16.67
C LEU A 261 3.30 1.78 17.02
N MET A 262 4.26 2.11 17.89
CA MET A 262 4.58 3.49 18.26
C MET A 262 5.35 4.21 17.16
#